data_AF-A0AAP0MAL9-F1
#
_entry.id   AF-A0AAP0MAL9-F1
#
_cell.length_a   1.000
_cell.length_b   1.000
_cell.length_c   1.000
_cell.angle_alpha   90.00
_cell.angle_beta   90.00
_cell.angle_gamma   90.00
#
_symmetry.space_group_name_H-M   'P 1'
#
loop_
_entity.id
_entity.type
_entity.pdbx_description
1 polymer ?
#
loop_
_entity_poly.entity_id
_entity_poly.type
_entity_poly.pdbx_seq_one_letter_code
_entity_poly.pdbx_strand_id
1 'polypeptide(L)' 'MKVLIVLDDVHDEFTELKCLATGLQFSGGSRIIIRSRDKGVLDTCGANNIYGVKGLKHNKALELFCRKAFREKNCSHDLS' A
#
# COMPACT_ATOMS: atom_id res chain seq x y z
N MET A 1 15.20 14.61 11.05
CA MET A 1 13.97 14.86 10.26
C MET A 1 13.31 13.52 10.00
N LYS A 2 12.04 13.35 10.36
CA LYS A 2 11.32 12.09 10.10
C LYS A 2 10.59 12.21 8.77
N VAL A 3 10.71 11.19 7.92
CA VAL A 3 10.10 11.16 6.59
C VAL A 3 9.33 9.85 6.43
N LEU A 4 8.15 9.93 5.80
CA LEU A 4 7.39 8.78 5.33
C LEU A 4 7.37 8.83 3.80
N ILE A 5 7.93 7.80 3.16
CA ILE A 5 7.93 7.66 1.71
C ILE A 5 7.00 6.51 1.33
N VAL A 6 6.13 6.75 0.35
CA VAL A 6 5.23 5.73 -0.20
C VAL A 6 5.52 5.60 -1.69
N LEU A 7 5.95 4.42 -2.10
CA LEU A 7 6.17 4.06 -3.49
C LEU A 7 5.01 3.15 -3.91
N ASP A 8 4.28 3.56 -4.94
CA ASP A 8 3.13 2.81 -5.44
C ASP A 8 3.44 2.21 -6.81
N ASP A 9 3.08 0.94 -6.99
CA ASP A 9 3.25 0.15 -8.22
C ASP A 9 4.71 0.01 -8.70
N VAL A 10 5.61 -0.35 -7.78
CA VAL A 10 7.04 -0.60 -8.09
C VAL A 10 7.20 -1.92 -8.85
N HIS A 11 7.79 -1.87 -10.05
CA HIS A 11 8.04 -3.03 -10.92
C HIS A 11 9.51 -3.44 -11.04
N ASP A 12 10.44 -2.51 -10.83
CA ASP A 12 11.88 -2.74 -10.95
C ASP A 12 12.62 -2.20 -9.72
N GLU A 13 13.35 -3.10 -9.07
CA GLU A 13 14.18 -2.84 -7.90
C GLU A 13 15.30 -1.82 -8.20
N PHE A 14 15.96 -1.95 -9.36
CA PHE A 14 17.25 -1.31 -9.57
C PHE A 14 17.16 0.18 -9.86
N THR A 15 16.04 0.64 -10.43
CA THR A 15 15.93 2.03 -10.88
C THR A 15 15.28 2.92 -9.83
N GLU A 16 14.20 2.47 -9.18
CA GLU A 16 13.43 3.31 -8.26
C GLU A 16 14.01 3.35 -6.84
N LEU A 17 14.47 2.20 -6.32
CA LEU A 17 15.03 2.17 -4.96
C LEU A 17 16.46 2.69 -4.87
N LYS A 18 17.30 2.47 -5.89
CA LYS A 18 18.64 3.07 -5.89
C LYS A 18 18.56 4.59 -5.83
N CYS A 19 17.65 5.22 -6.58
CA CYS A 19 17.42 6.66 -6.54
C CYS A 19 17.10 7.17 -5.12
N LEU A 20 16.41 6.38 -4.31
CA LEU A 20 16.09 6.74 -2.92
C LEU A 20 17.26 6.52 -1.98
N ALA A 21 18.01 5.42 -2.17
CA ALA A 21 19.16 5.07 -1.33
C ALA A 21 20.36 6.01 -1.50
N THR A 22 20.61 6.51 -2.72
CA THR A 22 21.71 7.48 -2.95
C THR A 22 21.41 8.89 -2.43
N GLY A 23 20.15 9.22 -2.18
CA GLY A 23 19.74 10.56 -1.75
C GLY A 23 19.39 10.72 -0.27
N LEU A 24 19.06 9.63 0.44
CA LEU A 24 18.38 9.71 1.73
C LEU A 24 19.11 8.97 2.85
N GLN A 25 19.75 9.74 3.73
CA GLN A 25 20.20 9.28 5.04
C GLN A 25 18.99 9.26 6.00
N PHE A 26 18.33 8.11 6.12
CA PHE A 26 17.15 7.99 6.99
C PHE A 26 17.54 7.99 8.47
N SER A 27 17.09 9.01 9.20
CA SER A 27 17.23 9.03 10.67
C SER A 27 16.26 8.06 11.35
N GLY A 28 16.57 7.65 12.59
CA GLY A 28 15.70 6.79 13.39
C GLY A 28 14.27 7.34 13.49
N GLY A 29 13.31 6.56 12.99
CA GLY A 29 11.88 6.91 12.96
C GLY A 29 11.31 7.24 11.58
N SER A 30 12.13 7.36 10.54
CA SER A 30 11.66 7.39 9.16
C SER A 30 11.19 6.00 8.69
N ARG A 31 10.25 5.96 7.73
CA ARG A 31 9.71 4.71 7.17
C ARG A 31 9.51 4.82 5.66
N ILE A 32 9.73 3.72 4.95
CA ILE A 32 9.39 3.56 3.54
C ILE A 32 8.33 2.47 3.44
N ILE A 33 7.28 2.73 2.67
CA ILE A 33 6.24 1.77 2.32
C ILE A 33 6.30 1.55 0.82
N ILE A 34 6.45 0.30 0.41
CA ILE A 34 6.54 -0.10 -0.99
C ILE A 34 5.30 -0.95 -1.30
N ARG A 35 4.55 -0.57 -2.33
CA ARG A 35 3.48 -1.39 -2.88
C ARG A 35 3.94 -1.95 -4.23
N SER A 36 3.94 -3.27 -4.34
CA SER A 36 4.14 -3.97 -5.60
C SER A 36 3.13 -5.11 -5.73
N ARG A 37 2.85 -5.49 -6.97
CA ARG A 37 2.11 -6.71 -7.30
C ARG A 37 3.02 -7.92 -7.42
N ASP A 38 4.33 -7.70 -7.51
CA ASP A 38 5.35 -8.74 -7.54
C ASP A 38 6.05 -8.83 -6.17
N LYS A 39 5.95 -10.00 -5.54
CA LYS A 39 6.63 -10.26 -4.26
C LYS A 39 8.16 -10.30 -4.45
N GLY A 40 8.64 -10.76 -5.60
CA GLY A 40 10.07 -10.83 -5.89
C GLY A 40 10.74 -9.47 -5.80
N VAL A 41 10.08 -8.40 -6.28
CA VAL A 41 10.55 -7.02 -6.12
C VAL A 41 10.77 -6.69 -4.63
N LEU A 42 9.83 -7.03 -3.75
CA LEU A 42 9.92 -6.72 -2.32
C LEU A 42 11.01 -7.54 -1.61
N ASP A 43 11.17 -8.81 -2.01
CA ASP A 43 12.19 -9.71 -1.47
C ASP A 43 13.59 -9.18 -1.82
N THR A 44 13.83 -8.78 -3.07
CA THR A 44 15.14 -8.26 -3.50
C THR A 44 15.44 -6.87 -2.93
N CYS A 45 14.41 -6.02 -2.75
CA CYS A 45 14.54 -4.74 -2.04
C CYS A 45 15.00 -4.87 -0.57
N GLY A 46 15.03 -6.08 -0.01
CA GLY A 46 15.39 -6.32 1.39
C GLY A 46 14.35 -5.77 2.37
N ALA A 47 13.07 -5.74 1.98
CA ALA A 47 12.01 -5.22 2.82
C ALA A 47 11.93 -5.96 4.16
N ASN A 48 11.98 -5.23 5.28
CA ASN A 48 11.97 -5.85 6.60
C ASN A 48 10.63 -6.51 6.95
N ASN A 49 9.53 -6.00 6.40
CA ASN A 49 8.18 -6.48 6.64
C ASN A 49 7.41 -6.52 5.32
N ILE A 50 6.94 -7.70 4.93
CA ILE A 50 6.15 -7.91 3.72
C ILE A 50 4.72 -8.29 4.12
N TYR A 51 3.74 -7.55 3.60
CA TYR A 51 2.32 -7.79 3.89
C TYR A 51 1.54 -8.06 2.60
N GLY A 52 1.00 -9.28 2.48
CA GLY A 52 0.07 -9.63 1.41
C GLY A 52 -1.30 -9.01 1.65
N VAL A 53 -1.67 -8.02 0.81
CA VAL A 53 -2.97 -7.36 0.91
C VAL A 53 -4.08 -8.35 0.56
N LYS A 54 -5.00 -8.57 1.51
CA LYS A 54 -6.19 -9.41 1.31
C LYS A 54 -7.38 -8.55 0.87
N GLY A 55 -8.30 -9.17 0.12
CA GLY A 55 -9.59 -8.57 -0.19
C GLY A 55 -10.39 -8.22 1.08
N LEU A 56 -11.27 -7.24 0.96
CA LEU A 56 -12.19 -6.88 2.04
C LEU A 56 -13.21 -7.99 2.28
N LYS A 57 -13.60 -8.19 3.55
CA LYS A 57 -14.76 -9.02 3.90
C LYS A 57 -16.03 -8.45 3.23
N HIS A 58 -17.00 -9.30 2.92
CA HIS A 58 -18.22 -8.91 2.20
C HIS A 58 -18.89 -7.66 2.77
N ASN A 59 -19.12 -7.59 4.08
CA ASN A 59 -19.72 -6.43 4.73
C ASN A 59 -18.91 -5.14 4.55
N LYS A 60 -17.57 -5.22 4.59
CA LYS A 60 -16.67 -4.08 4.36
C LYS A 60 -16.53 -3.71 2.88
N ALA A 61 -16.61 -4.69 1.99
CA ALA A 61 -16.66 -4.47 0.56
C ALA A 61 -17.97 -3.76 0.18
N LEU A 62 -19.11 -4.20 0.74
CA LEU A 62 -20.41 -3.56 0.57
C LEU A 62 -20.39 -2.13 1.11
N GLU A 63 -19.92 -1.91 2.35
CA GLU A 63 -19.77 -0.57 2.93
C GLU A 63 -18.93 0.35 2.02
N LEU A 64 -17.80 -0.14 1.51
CA LEU A 64 -16.95 0.61 0.60
C LEU A 64 -17.68 0.92 -0.72
N PHE A 65 -18.39 -0.06 -1.29
CA PHE A 65 -19.16 0.12 -2.51
C PHE A 65 -20.23 1.19 -2.34
N CYS A 66 -21.04 1.13 -1.27
CA CYS A 66 -22.10 2.11 -1.02
C CYS A 66 -21.52 3.52 -0.85
N ARG A 67 -20.39 3.63 -0.14
CA ARG A 67 -19.67 4.90 0.03
C ARG A 67 -19.14 5.49 -1.27
N LYS A 68 -18.81 4.65 -2.25
CA LYS A 68 -18.22 5.08 -3.53
C LYS A 68 -19.28 5.32 -4.60
N ALA A 69 -20.26 4.43 -4.73
CA ALA A 69 -21.32 4.50 -5.73
C ALA A 69 -22.43 5.50 -5.34
N PHE A 70 -22.86 5.46 -4.07
CA PHE A 70 -24.02 6.23 -3.60
C PHE A 70 -23.64 7.41 -2.69
N ARG A 71 -22.36 7.51 -2.30
CA ARG A 71 -21.86 8.48 -1.29
C ARG A 71 -22.53 8.32 0.09
N GLU A 72 -23.15 7.16 0.34
CA GLU A 72 -23.80 6.81 1.60
C GLU A 72 -22.96 5.81 2.39
N LYS A 73 -23.05 5.87 3.73
CA LYS A 73 -22.23 5.00 4.59
C LYS A 73 -22.71 3.55 4.60
N ASN A 74 -24.00 3.32 4.37
CA ASN A 74 -24.63 2.01 4.39
C ASN A 74 -25.56 1.90 3.19
N CYS A 75 -25.48 0.80 2.42
CA CYS A 75 -26.65 0.35 1.70
C CYS A 75 -27.58 -0.20 2.77
N SER A 76 -28.77 0.38 2.94
CA SER A 76 -29.77 -0.20 3.84
C SER A 76 -30.06 -1.64 3.42
N HIS A 77 -30.55 -2.45 4.36
CA HIS A 77 -30.92 -3.85 4.15
C HIS A 77 -32.05 -4.05 3.11
N ASP A 78 -32.49 -3.00 2.41
CA ASP A 78 -33.62 -3.01 1.48
C ASP A 78 -33.25 -3.50 0.06
N LEU A 79 -32.26 -4.38 -0.05
CA LEU A 79 -32.01 -5.18 -1.25
C LEU A 79 -32.55 -6.62 -1.11
N SER A 80 -33.43 -6.85 -0.13
CA SER A 80 -34.24 -8.07 0.00
C SER A 80 -35.53 -7.98 -0.79
#